data_AF-Q3SC97-F1
#
_entry.id   AF-Q3SC97-F1
#
_cell.length_a   1.000
_cell.length_b   1.000
_cell.length_c   1.000
_cell.angle_alpha   90.00
_cell.angle_beta   90.00
_cell.angle_gamma   90.00
#
_symmetry.space_group_name_H-M   'P 1'
#
loop_
_entity.id
_entity.type
_entity.pdbx_description
1 polymer ?
#
loop_
_entity_poly.entity_id
_entity_poly.type
_entity_poly.pdbx_seq_one_letter_code
_entity_poly.pdbx_strand_id
1 'polypeptide(L)'
;RECEEFLAPRGFAGVQVSPASENIIVDKRPWWERYQPLSYKLETRSGTEQEFADMCRRCNEVGIRIYVDVILNHMAADQYQTAIGTAGSIAEPGLKLFPAVPYSALDFHTSCEIWDWNDRFQVQNCELVGLKDLDQSNEWVIDRLVEYLDHLVE
;
A
#
# COMPACT_ATOMS: atom_id res chain seq x y z
N ARG A 1 22.28 -7.26 -2.40
CA ARG A 1 23.14 -8.38 -2.86
C ARG A 1 22.67 -8.87 -4.21
N GLU A 2 21.39 -9.18 -4.37
CA GLU A 2 20.83 -9.63 -5.65
C GLU A 2 21.08 -8.64 -6.80
N CYS A 3 20.95 -7.33 -6.55
CA CYS A 3 21.23 -6.29 -7.54
C CYS A 3 22.67 -6.33 -8.05
N GLU A 4 23.64 -6.44 -7.12
CA GLU A 4 25.06 -6.38 -7.43
C GLU A 4 25.59 -7.70 -8.01
N GLU A 5 25.12 -8.83 -7.50
CA GLU A 5 25.68 -10.15 -7.78
C GLU A 5 24.99 -10.85 -8.95
N PHE A 6 23.73 -10.51 -9.25
CA PHE A 6 22.94 -11.21 -10.27
C PHE A 6 22.38 -10.27 -11.33
N LEU A 7 21.60 -9.27 -10.93
CA LEU A 7 20.79 -8.47 -11.84
C LEU A 7 21.64 -7.57 -12.74
N ALA A 8 22.53 -6.76 -12.14
CA ALA A 8 23.39 -5.87 -12.92
C ALA A 8 24.36 -6.64 -13.85
N PRO A 9 25.07 -7.71 -13.41
CA PRO A 9 25.91 -8.50 -14.30
C PRO A 9 25.17 -9.16 -15.48
N ARG A 10 23.85 -9.36 -15.36
CA ARG A 10 23.00 -9.95 -16.40
C ARG A 10 22.27 -8.93 -17.26
N GLY A 11 22.52 -7.63 -17.06
CA GLY A 11 21.94 -6.57 -17.88
C GLY A 11 20.47 -6.28 -17.61
N PHE A 12 19.95 -6.65 -16.43
CA PHE A 12 18.66 -6.13 -15.99
C PHE A 12 18.77 -4.63 -15.68
N ALA A 13 17.67 -3.89 -15.79
CA ALA A 13 17.64 -2.44 -15.58
C ALA A 13 16.82 -2.03 -14.35
N GLY A 14 15.99 -2.92 -13.80
CA GLY A 14 15.18 -2.59 -12.64
C GLY A 14 14.43 -3.77 -12.04
N VAL A 15 13.84 -3.50 -10.88
CA VAL A 15 13.05 -4.43 -10.08
C VAL A 15 11.75 -3.74 -9.68
N GLN A 16 10.63 -4.40 -9.90
CA GLN A 16 9.38 -4.03 -9.24
C GLN A 16 9.31 -4.75 -7.89
N VAL A 17 9.18 -3.99 -6.81
CA VAL A 17 8.98 -4.55 -5.48
C VAL A 17 7.50 -4.67 -5.17
N SER A 18 7.11 -5.64 -4.33
CA SER A 18 5.78 -5.67 -3.72
C SER A 18 5.53 -4.42 -2.88
N PRO A 19 4.27 -4.12 -2.51
CA PRO A 19 3.95 -2.96 -1.68
C PRO A 19 4.84 -2.86 -0.44
N ALA A 20 5.43 -1.67 -0.27
CA ALA A 20 6.36 -1.34 0.82
C ALA A 20 5.65 -0.65 2.01
N SER A 21 4.44 -0.15 1.80
CA SER A 21 3.59 0.41 2.86
C SER A 21 3.09 -0.66 3.81
N GLU A 22 2.92 -0.31 5.09
CA GLU A 22 2.33 -1.17 6.11
C GLU A 22 0.99 -1.74 5.67
N ASN A 23 0.88 -3.06 5.77
CA ASN A 23 -0.31 -3.79 5.38
C ASN A 23 -0.89 -4.58 6.55
N ILE A 24 -2.14 -5.00 6.41
CA ILE A 24 -2.81 -5.85 7.40
C ILE A 24 -2.11 -7.20 7.57
N ILE A 25 -2.08 -7.72 8.80
CA ILE A 25 -1.69 -9.11 9.07
C ILE A 25 -2.92 -10.02 8.97
N VAL A 26 -2.89 -10.97 8.04
CA VAL A 26 -3.96 -11.98 7.86
C VAL A 26 -3.46 -13.35 8.32
N ASP A 27 -4.34 -14.17 8.91
CA ASP A 27 -4.02 -15.54 9.29
C ASP A 27 -3.37 -16.33 8.13
N LYS A 28 -2.35 -17.13 8.43
CA LYS A 28 -1.52 -17.90 7.47
C LYS A 28 -0.74 -17.04 6.46
N ARG A 29 -0.72 -15.71 6.62
CA ARG A 29 0.14 -14.77 5.90
C ARG A 29 0.08 -14.89 4.37
N PRO A 30 -1.12 -14.93 3.76
CA PRO A 30 -1.28 -15.07 2.32
C PRO A 30 -0.60 -13.91 1.58
N TRP A 31 -0.26 -14.12 0.31
CA TRP A 31 0.44 -13.11 -0.50
C TRP A 31 -0.39 -11.81 -0.65
N TRP A 32 -1.71 -11.94 -0.74
CA TRP A 32 -2.62 -10.82 -1.00
C TRP A 32 -2.76 -9.87 0.19
N GLU A 33 -2.31 -10.24 1.40
CA GLU A 33 -2.37 -9.35 2.57
C GLU A 33 -1.63 -8.02 2.31
N ARG A 34 -0.64 -8.03 1.41
CA ARG A 34 0.14 -6.84 1.02
C ARG A 34 -0.68 -5.78 0.29
N TYR A 35 -1.80 -6.16 -0.30
CA TYR A 35 -2.68 -5.26 -1.07
C TYR A 35 -3.81 -4.71 -0.19
N GLN A 36 -3.64 -4.73 1.13
CA GLN A 36 -4.59 -4.20 2.10
C GLN A 36 -3.87 -3.25 3.05
N PRO A 37 -3.63 -2.00 2.63
CA PRO A 37 -2.89 -1.03 3.42
C PRO A 37 -3.58 -0.72 4.76
N LEU A 38 -2.77 -0.53 5.79
CA LEU A 38 -3.18 0.01 7.09
C LEU A 38 -2.59 1.39 7.36
N SER A 39 -1.39 1.63 6.86
CA SER A 39 -0.77 2.96 6.84
C SER A 39 0.28 3.09 5.75
N TYR A 40 0.89 4.26 5.64
CA TYR A 40 1.99 4.52 4.71
C TYR A 40 3.38 4.37 5.33
N LYS A 41 3.49 3.87 6.58
CA LYS A 41 4.79 3.51 7.16
C LYS A 41 5.49 2.45 6.31
N LEU A 42 6.80 2.56 6.12
CA LEU A 42 7.58 1.63 5.32
C LEU A 42 8.10 0.44 6.14
N GLU A 43 7.21 -0.37 6.70
CA GLU A 43 7.60 -1.57 7.45
C GLU A 43 6.65 -2.73 7.18
N THR A 44 7.21 -3.79 6.58
CA THR A 44 6.48 -4.98 6.15
C THR A 44 7.29 -6.24 6.45
N ARG A 45 6.78 -7.41 6.02
CA ARG A 45 7.59 -8.64 5.99
C ARG A 45 8.86 -8.54 5.12
N SER A 46 8.95 -7.56 4.23
CA SER A 46 10.16 -7.34 3.41
C SER A 46 11.28 -6.63 4.17
N GLY A 47 11.00 -6.03 5.32
CA GLY A 47 11.94 -5.25 6.10
C GLY A 47 11.37 -3.91 6.54
N THR A 48 12.24 -3.18 7.25
CA THR A 48 12.05 -1.81 7.74
C THR A 48 12.41 -0.78 6.67
N GLU A 49 12.05 0.48 6.92
CA GLU A 49 12.37 1.62 6.06
C GLU A 49 13.89 1.74 5.81
N GLN A 50 14.68 1.52 6.86
CA GLN A 50 16.14 1.59 6.77
C GLN A 50 16.72 0.49 5.85
N GLU A 51 16.13 -0.70 5.86
CA GLU A 51 16.51 -1.80 4.98
C GLU A 51 16.04 -1.56 3.53
N PHE A 52 14.86 -0.96 3.36
CA PHE A 52 14.36 -0.54 2.05
C PHE A 52 15.27 0.53 1.43
N ALA A 53 15.65 1.54 2.20
CA ALA A 53 16.59 2.58 1.78
C ALA A 53 17.98 2.01 1.42
N ASP A 54 18.51 1.05 2.21
CA ASP A 54 19.76 0.36 1.88
C ASP A 54 19.68 -0.38 0.54
N MET A 55 18.58 -1.10 0.32
CA MET A 55 18.32 -1.80 -0.95
C MET A 55 18.27 -0.81 -2.12
N CYS A 56 17.48 0.25 -2.02
CA CYS A 56 17.36 1.29 -3.06
C CYS A 56 18.72 1.89 -3.41
N ARG A 57 19.51 2.27 -2.40
CA ARG A 57 20.85 2.84 -2.58
C ARG A 57 21.78 1.87 -3.32
N ARG A 58 21.90 0.64 -2.83
CA ARG A 58 22.81 -0.37 -3.40
C ARG A 58 22.42 -0.81 -4.81
N CYS A 59 21.12 -0.94 -5.08
CA CYS A 59 20.65 -1.25 -6.42
C CYS A 59 20.92 -0.10 -7.40
N ASN A 60 20.66 1.15 -7.00
CA ASN A 60 20.96 2.31 -7.82
C ASN A 60 22.46 2.49 -8.09
N GLU A 61 23.34 2.21 -7.10
CA GLU A 61 24.81 2.24 -7.26
C GLU A 61 25.31 1.33 -8.40
N VAL A 62 24.60 0.23 -8.69
CA VAL A 62 24.92 -0.70 -9.78
C VAL A 62 24.00 -0.57 -11.00
N GLY A 63 23.23 0.53 -11.09
CA GLY A 63 22.39 0.84 -12.25
C GLY A 63 21.04 0.12 -12.31
N ILE A 64 20.61 -0.54 -11.23
CA ILE A 64 19.30 -1.18 -11.11
C ILE A 64 18.29 -0.23 -10.46
N ARG A 65 17.23 0.11 -11.20
CA ARG A 65 16.14 0.98 -10.71
C ARG A 65 15.10 0.20 -9.90
N ILE A 66 14.51 0.86 -8.91
CA ILE A 66 13.44 0.29 -8.10
C ILE A 66 12.12 0.94 -8.50
N TYR A 67 11.12 0.11 -8.77
CA TYR A 67 9.74 0.51 -9.03
C TYR A 67 8.87 -0.02 -7.89
N VAL A 68 8.25 0.88 -7.14
CA VAL A 68 7.42 0.50 -5.99
C VAL A 68 6.00 0.24 -6.47
N ASP A 69 5.44 -0.91 -6.11
CA ASP A 69 4.01 -1.18 -6.25
C ASP A 69 3.24 -0.37 -5.20
N VAL A 70 2.42 0.58 -5.66
CA VAL A 70 1.71 1.54 -4.80
C VAL A 70 0.21 1.28 -4.86
N ILE A 71 -0.40 1.15 -3.69
CA ILE A 71 -1.83 0.91 -3.54
C ILE A 71 -2.52 2.19 -3.07
N LEU A 72 -3.04 2.96 -4.02
CA LEU A 72 -3.64 4.27 -3.78
C LEU A 72 -5.18 4.26 -3.83
N ASN A 73 -5.76 3.13 -4.25
CA ASN A 73 -7.21 3.00 -4.44
C ASN A 73 -7.96 2.85 -3.12
N HIS A 74 -7.48 1.97 -2.24
CA HIS A 74 -8.24 1.52 -1.08
C HIS A 74 -7.33 1.24 0.12
N MET A 75 -7.97 1.08 1.28
CA MET A 75 -7.39 0.55 2.50
C MET A 75 -7.90 -0.89 2.76
N ALA A 76 -7.43 -1.52 3.83
CA ALA A 76 -7.82 -2.89 4.19
C ALA A 76 -9.33 -3.09 4.30
N ALA A 77 -9.78 -4.32 4.02
CA ALA A 77 -11.17 -4.72 4.16
C ALA A 77 -11.53 -5.05 5.62
N ASP A 78 -12.82 -5.24 5.86
CA ASP A 78 -13.38 -5.59 7.17
C ASP A 78 -12.75 -6.85 7.75
N GLN A 79 -12.59 -6.81 9.08
CA GLN A 79 -12.06 -7.90 9.87
C GLN A 79 -13.04 -8.21 11.00
N TYR A 80 -13.07 -9.47 11.43
CA TYR A 80 -13.85 -9.88 12.60
C TYR A 80 -13.37 -9.25 13.91
N GLN A 81 -12.13 -8.77 13.93
CA GLN A 81 -11.45 -8.18 15.07
C GLN A 81 -10.70 -6.92 14.62
N THR A 82 -10.23 -6.12 15.56
CA THR A 82 -9.37 -4.96 15.25
C THR A 82 -8.18 -5.37 14.39
N ALA A 83 -7.98 -4.68 13.28
CA ALA A 83 -6.91 -4.98 12.34
C ALA A 83 -5.57 -4.51 12.91
N ILE A 84 -4.53 -5.33 12.76
CA ILE A 84 -3.16 -5.04 13.17
C ILE A 84 -2.27 -5.07 11.93
N GLY A 85 -1.47 -4.03 11.76
CA GLY A 85 -0.57 -3.87 10.64
C GLY A 85 0.81 -4.45 10.92
N THR A 86 1.58 -4.66 9.85
CA THR A 86 2.95 -5.16 9.93
C THR A 86 3.90 -4.25 10.69
N ALA A 87 3.58 -2.96 10.84
CA ALA A 87 4.34 -1.97 11.62
C ALA A 87 3.65 -1.62 12.96
N GLY A 88 2.70 -2.46 13.40
CA GLY A 88 2.00 -2.32 14.68
C GLY A 88 0.88 -1.29 14.72
N SER A 89 0.54 -0.64 13.59
CA SER A 89 -0.64 0.22 13.54
C SER A 89 -1.92 -0.60 13.76
N ILE A 90 -2.90 0.03 14.39
CA ILE A 90 -4.20 -0.57 14.69
C ILE A 90 -5.25 0.17 13.86
N ALA A 91 -6.20 -0.55 13.28
CA ALA A 91 -7.30 0.02 12.49
C ALA A 91 -8.63 -0.71 12.74
N GLU A 92 -9.74 -0.02 12.48
CA GLU A 92 -11.09 -0.58 12.45
C GLU A 92 -11.70 -0.37 11.04
N PRO A 93 -11.38 -1.25 10.06
CA PRO A 93 -11.81 -1.06 8.68
C PRO A 93 -13.34 -0.97 8.50
N GLY A 94 -14.10 -1.73 9.30
CA GLY A 94 -15.57 -1.68 9.28
C GLY A 94 -16.16 -0.33 9.66
N LEU A 95 -15.40 0.49 10.39
CA LEU A 95 -15.75 1.87 10.73
C LEU A 95 -15.00 2.89 9.86
N LYS A 96 -14.20 2.44 8.89
CA LYS A 96 -13.30 3.25 8.06
C LYS A 96 -12.34 4.10 8.90
N LEU A 97 -11.82 3.51 9.99
CA LEU A 97 -10.87 4.18 10.88
C LEU A 97 -9.46 3.64 10.68
N PHE A 98 -8.56 4.49 10.16
CA PHE A 98 -7.14 4.20 9.99
C PHE A 98 -6.29 5.31 10.65
N PRO A 99 -6.15 5.28 11.99
CA PRO A 99 -5.54 6.36 12.77
C PRO A 99 -4.07 6.68 12.44
N ALA A 100 -3.35 5.75 11.82
CA ALA A 100 -1.94 5.93 11.47
C ALA A 100 -1.73 6.80 10.21
N VAL A 101 -2.76 6.97 9.37
CA VAL A 101 -2.79 7.92 8.22
C VAL A 101 -3.65 9.15 8.53
N PRO A 102 -4.11 9.28 9.78
CA PRO A 102 -5.44 9.76 10.17
C PRO A 102 -6.53 9.76 9.07
N TYR A 103 -6.98 8.58 8.61
CA TYR A 103 -8.25 8.48 7.87
C TYR A 103 -9.43 8.08 8.75
N SER A 104 -10.58 8.63 8.38
CA SER A 104 -11.91 8.42 8.95
C SER A 104 -12.91 8.11 7.83
N ALA A 105 -14.16 7.82 8.18
CA ALA A 105 -15.22 7.57 7.19
C ALA A 105 -15.45 8.73 6.18
N LEU A 106 -14.98 9.95 6.47
CA LEU A 106 -15.07 11.11 5.58
C LEU A 106 -14.09 11.05 4.40
N ASP A 107 -13.10 10.16 4.48
CA ASP A 107 -11.99 10.06 3.53
C ASP A 107 -12.20 8.94 2.50
N PHE A 108 -13.37 8.30 2.54
CA PHE A 108 -13.75 7.18 1.68
C PHE A 108 -15.05 7.49 0.96
N HIS A 109 -15.22 6.92 -0.23
CA HIS A 109 -16.50 6.95 -0.92
C HIS A 109 -17.61 6.30 -0.07
N THR A 110 -18.87 6.65 -0.34
CA THR A 110 -20.01 6.00 0.30
C THR A 110 -19.99 4.51 -0.03
N SER A 111 -20.18 3.65 0.98
CA SER A 111 -20.04 2.20 0.79
C SER A 111 -21.07 1.64 -0.19
N CYS A 112 -20.55 0.98 -1.22
CA CYS A 112 -21.27 0.19 -2.22
C CYS A 112 -20.31 -0.88 -2.75
N GLU A 113 -20.82 -1.87 -3.49
CA GLU A 113 -20.01 -2.94 -4.09
C GLU A 113 -20.04 -2.84 -5.62
N ILE A 114 -18.99 -3.34 -6.26
CA ILE A 114 -18.89 -3.44 -7.72
C ILE A 114 -19.62 -4.70 -8.18
N TRP A 115 -20.81 -4.54 -8.76
CA TRP A 115 -21.59 -5.63 -9.35
C TRP A 115 -21.55 -5.63 -10.88
N ASP A 116 -21.45 -4.44 -11.49
CA ASP A 116 -21.34 -4.27 -12.94
C ASP A 116 -20.01 -3.60 -13.33
N TRP A 117 -19.12 -4.38 -13.92
CA TRP A 117 -17.81 -3.91 -14.41
C TRP A 117 -17.90 -3.00 -15.64
N ASN A 118 -19.09 -2.85 -16.24
CA ASN A 118 -19.34 -1.86 -17.31
C ASN A 118 -19.90 -0.54 -16.77
N ASP A 119 -20.29 -0.48 -15.49
CA ASP A 119 -20.71 0.75 -14.85
C ASP A 119 -19.49 1.50 -14.30
N ARG A 120 -19.11 2.58 -15.00
CA ARG A 120 -17.97 3.43 -14.62
C ARG A 120 -18.10 3.98 -13.19
N PHE A 121 -19.31 4.29 -12.74
CA PHE A 121 -19.50 4.83 -11.40
C PHE A 121 -19.12 3.78 -10.35
N GLN A 122 -19.64 2.56 -10.49
CA GLN A 122 -19.31 1.46 -9.57
C GLN A 122 -17.81 1.16 -9.56
N VAL A 123 -17.21 1.01 -10.75
CA VAL A 123 -15.79 0.66 -10.89
C VAL A 123 -14.86 1.68 -10.23
N GLN A 124 -15.27 2.95 -10.11
CA GLN A 124 -14.42 4.03 -9.61
C GLN A 124 -14.76 4.51 -8.19
N ASN A 125 -15.95 4.19 -7.66
CA ASN A 125 -16.43 4.77 -6.39
C ASN A 125 -17.03 3.75 -5.42
N CYS A 126 -16.97 2.45 -5.75
CA CYS A 126 -17.45 1.37 -4.88
C CYS A 126 -16.31 0.48 -4.40
N GLU A 127 -16.52 -0.17 -3.26
CA GLU A 127 -15.55 -1.04 -2.60
C GLU A 127 -15.27 -2.27 -3.47
N LEU A 128 -14.01 -2.40 -3.90
CA LEU A 128 -13.51 -3.60 -4.57
C LEU A 128 -13.44 -4.74 -3.55
N VAL A 129 -14.37 -5.70 -3.63
CA VAL A 129 -14.45 -6.86 -2.71
C VAL A 129 -14.37 -6.51 -1.22
N GLY A 130 -14.97 -5.38 -0.83
CA GLY A 130 -15.04 -4.89 0.56
C GLY A 130 -13.81 -4.10 1.03
N LEU A 131 -12.83 -3.86 0.15
CA LEU A 131 -11.70 -2.97 0.42
C LEU A 131 -12.20 -1.53 0.49
N LYS A 132 -11.82 -0.79 1.54
CA LYS A 132 -12.37 0.54 1.80
C LYS A 132 -11.84 1.54 0.79
N ASP A 133 -12.72 1.96 -0.11
CA ASP A 133 -12.40 2.76 -1.30
C ASP A 133 -12.19 4.23 -0.94
N LEU A 134 -10.95 4.72 -1.10
CA LEU A 134 -10.57 6.10 -0.76
C LEU A 134 -11.23 7.08 -1.74
N ASP A 135 -11.66 8.23 -1.24
CA ASP A 135 -12.17 9.31 -2.09
C ASP A 135 -11.02 10.23 -2.51
N GLN A 136 -10.42 9.97 -3.68
CA GLN A 136 -9.32 10.79 -4.20
C GLN A 136 -9.78 12.15 -4.77
N SER A 137 -11.05 12.54 -4.61
CA SER A 137 -11.50 13.91 -4.82
C SER A 137 -11.38 14.78 -3.56
N ASN A 138 -11.18 14.16 -2.40
CA ASN A 138 -10.93 14.84 -1.13
C ASN A 138 -9.47 15.31 -1.04
N GLU A 139 -9.25 16.62 -0.85
CA GLU A 139 -7.91 17.22 -0.73
C GLU A 139 -7.07 16.56 0.37
N TRP A 140 -7.67 16.17 1.48
CA TRP A 140 -6.96 15.48 2.57
C TRP A 140 -6.39 14.13 2.12
N VAL A 141 -7.16 13.37 1.33
CA VAL A 141 -6.72 12.09 0.77
C VAL A 141 -5.61 12.32 -0.24
N ILE A 142 -5.76 13.30 -1.13
CA ILE A 142 -4.74 13.66 -2.12
C ILE A 142 -3.42 14.00 -1.41
N ASP A 143 -3.45 14.86 -0.39
CA ASP A 143 -2.26 15.29 0.34
C ASP A 143 -1.51 14.12 0.97
N ARG A 144 -2.24 13.19 1.62
CA ARG A 144 -1.62 12.01 2.25
C ARG A 144 -1.04 11.04 1.22
N LEU A 145 -1.71 10.85 0.07
CA LEU A 145 -1.20 10.01 -1.01
C LEU A 145 0.05 10.62 -1.67
N VAL A 146 0.06 11.94 -1.91
CA VAL A 146 1.22 12.65 -2.47
C VAL A 146 2.38 12.62 -1.50
N GLU A 147 2.16 12.89 -0.20
CA GLU A 147 3.18 12.78 0.84
C GLU A 147 3.82 11.39 0.88
N TYR A 148 3.01 10.33 0.75
CA TYR A 148 3.52 8.96 0.64
C TYR A 148 4.37 8.74 -0.61
N LEU A 149 3.93 9.23 -1.78
CA LEU A 149 4.67 9.08 -3.03
C LEU A 149 5.98 9.89 -3.03
N ASP A 150 5.97 11.11 -2.49
CA ASP A 150 7.16 11.94 -2.34
C ASP A 150 8.16 11.26 -1.40
N HIS A 151 7.69 10.71 -0.28
CA HIS A 151 8.54 9.96 0.65
C HIS A 151 9.20 8.71 0.03
N LEU A 152 8.56 8.07 -0.97
CA LEU A 152 9.18 6.95 -1.70
C LEU A 152 10.28 7.39 -2.69
N VAL A 153 10.30 8.66 -3.06
CA VAL A 153 11.23 9.22 -4.07
C VAL A 153 12.43 9.92 -3.42
N GLU A 154 12.28 10.42 -2.20
CA GLU A 154 13.35 11.04 -1.38
C GLU A 154 14.43 10.04 -0.91
#